data_AF-G4ZPA8-F1
#
_entry.id   AF-G4ZPA8-F1
#
_cell.length_a   1.000
_cell.length_b   1.000
_cell.length_c   1.000
_cell.angle_alpha   90.00
_cell.angle_beta   90.00
_cell.angle_gamma   90.00
#
_symmetry.space_group_name_H-M   'P 1'
#
loop_
_entity.id
_entity.type
_entity.pdbx_description
1 polymer ?
#
loop_
_entity_poly.entity_id
_entity_poly.type
_entity_poly.pdbx_seq_one_letter_code
_entity_poly.pdbx_strand_id
1 'polypeptide(L)'
;LHGERLGWWSPQRYDKRKRMRALVNGAVDDARTRILLDTGANVSVISASVAKRIRVREVRGHGRSLEVRGINPGVMETRRRALVKITLGWEQVYEFEMWIMDHSAGVDVVLGMDFMIPAGIRLDLFHGTARLTDEVMVPLLNLRVGRSRIYTYPVASGESFDFRGQRLPRSEYDVWVRRTGKLVPTVTRFRRGQRTWIRLTNITTTVAQCAKHDSVVLWVPHGELPRETGYARLDSNKYKVWQVLAYSTSRDETLQGRERRLYEQWLAEQPPAVER
;
A
#
# COMPACT_ATOMS: atom_id res chain seq x y z
N LEU A 1 -37.70 27.62 26.02
CA LEU A 1 -37.01 27.21 24.78
C LEU A 1 -35.97 26.15 25.14
N HIS A 2 -36.28 24.88 24.88
CA HIS A 2 -35.38 23.76 25.13
C HIS A 2 -34.34 23.67 24.02
N GLY A 3 -33.06 23.65 24.40
CA GLY A 3 -31.93 23.54 23.49
C GLY A 3 -31.87 22.14 22.86
N GLU A 4 -32.19 22.07 21.58
CA GLU A 4 -31.92 20.92 20.73
C GLU A 4 -30.40 20.75 20.59
N ARG A 5 -29.90 19.58 21.02
CA ARG A 5 -28.51 19.19 20.83
C ARG A 5 -28.45 18.23 19.65
N LEU A 6 -28.17 18.75 18.45
CA LEU A 6 -27.88 17.95 17.25
C LEU A 6 -26.64 17.09 17.51
N GLY A 7 -26.85 15.79 17.71
CA GLY A 7 -25.79 14.82 17.95
C GLY A 7 -25.04 14.47 16.69
N TRP A 8 -23.76 14.90 16.60
CA TRP A 8 -22.83 14.48 15.52
C TRP A 8 -21.41 14.17 16.02
N TRP A 9 -21.25 13.77 17.28
CA TRP A 9 -19.95 13.28 17.77
C TRP A 9 -20.09 11.82 18.18
N SER A 10 -19.50 10.91 17.40
CA SER A 10 -19.24 9.56 17.89
C SER A 10 -18.10 9.64 18.93
N PRO A 11 -18.22 8.95 20.08
CA PRO A 11 -17.18 8.94 21.11
C PRO A 11 -16.06 7.97 20.70
N GLN A 12 -15.39 8.21 19.58
CA GLN A 12 -14.18 7.48 19.24
C GLN A 12 -13.01 8.09 20.02
N ARG A 13 -12.73 7.52 21.20
CA ARG A 13 -11.61 7.95 22.05
C ARG A 13 -10.29 7.73 21.32
N TYR A 14 -9.57 8.83 21.07
CA TYR A 14 -8.17 8.82 20.66
C TYR A 14 -7.34 8.01 21.68
N ASP A 15 -6.76 6.89 21.24
CA ASP A 15 -5.90 6.07 22.08
C ASP A 15 -4.55 6.78 22.30
N LYS A 16 -4.42 7.47 23.44
CA LYS A 16 -3.20 8.18 23.85
C LYS A 16 -1.97 7.26 23.97
N ARG A 17 -2.13 5.93 23.95
CA ARG A 17 -1.01 4.97 24.00
C ARG A 17 -0.32 4.78 22.65
N LYS A 18 -0.94 5.19 21.53
CA LYS A 18 -0.31 5.17 20.21
C LYS A 18 0.38 6.52 19.95
N ARG A 19 1.68 6.60 20.22
CA ARG A 19 2.53 7.67 19.65
C ARG A 19 2.59 7.48 18.14
N MET A 20 1.75 8.19 17.40
CA MET A 20 1.79 8.18 15.94
C MET A 20 3.00 8.98 15.45
N ARG A 21 3.84 8.31 14.68
CA ARG A 21 4.93 8.94 13.91
C ARG A 21 4.57 8.84 12.44
N ALA A 22 4.60 9.94 11.72
CA ALA A 22 4.32 9.97 10.28
C ALA A 22 5.55 9.49 9.49
N LEU A 23 5.83 8.20 9.63
CA LEU A 23 6.93 7.53 8.94
C LEU A 23 6.47 7.07 7.56
N VAL A 24 7.32 7.17 6.54
CA VAL A 24 7.04 6.64 5.20
C VAL A 24 8.23 5.84 4.68
N ASN A 25 7.96 4.88 3.80
CA ASN A 25 9.01 4.28 2.98
C ASN A 25 9.27 5.20 1.79
N GLY A 26 10.52 5.61 1.60
CA GLY A 26 10.97 6.32 0.42
C GLY A 26 12.38 5.90 0.02
N ALA A 27 13.03 6.74 -0.78
CA ALA A 27 14.45 6.63 -1.07
C ALA A 27 15.13 8.00 -1.01
N VAL A 28 16.43 7.99 -0.72
CA VAL A 28 17.32 9.16 -0.83
C VAL A 28 18.49 8.72 -1.70
N ASP A 29 18.71 9.39 -2.83
CA ASP A 29 19.71 9.00 -3.85
C ASP A 29 19.63 7.50 -4.18
N ASP A 30 18.42 7.04 -4.52
CA ASP A 30 18.06 5.65 -4.83
C ASP A 30 18.26 4.63 -3.68
N ALA A 31 18.83 5.05 -2.54
CA ALA A 31 18.95 4.23 -1.35
C ALA A 31 17.63 4.23 -0.57
N ARG A 32 17.04 3.05 -0.43
CA ARG A 32 15.78 2.84 0.31
C ARG A 32 15.94 3.30 1.77
N THR A 33 15.11 4.24 2.18
CA THR A 33 15.24 4.93 3.47
C THR A 33 13.88 5.06 4.16
N ARG A 34 13.84 4.88 5.48
CA ARG A 34 12.67 5.24 6.30
C ARG A 34 12.75 6.73 6.60
N ILE A 35 11.72 7.45 6.23
CA ILE A 35 11.67 8.91 6.31
C ILE A 35 10.61 9.30 7.33
N LEU A 36 10.95 10.18 8.27
CA LEU A 36 9.97 10.82 9.16
C LEU A 36 9.50 12.13 8.53
N LEU A 37 8.19 12.28 8.36
CA LEU A 37 7.55 13.55 8.04
C LEU A 37 7.21 14.23 9.37
N ASP A 38 7.92 15.30 9.70
CA ASP A 38 7.82 15.96 11.00
C ASP A 38 7.34 17.41 10.86
N THR A 39 6.05 17.63 11.13
CA THR A 39 5.47 18.97 11.12
C THR A 39 5.98 19.86 12.25
N GLY A 40 6.64 19.29 13.27
CA GLY A 40 7.29 20.03 14.35
C GLY A 40 8.74 20.44 14.03
N ALA A 41 9.30 19.97 12.91
CA ALA A 41 10.64 20.33 12.47
C ALA A 41 10.58 21.45 11.42
N ASN A 42 11.32 22.53 11.64
CA ASN A 42 11.40 23.62 10.66
C ASN A 42 12.32 23.29 9.49
N VAL A 43 13.26 22.37 9.70
CA VAL A 43 14.35 22.04 8.78
C VAL A 43 14.45 20.52 8.58
N SER A 44 14.87 20.13 7.38
CA SER A 44 15.08 18.73 7.02
C SER A 44 16.53 18.31 7.24
N VAL A 45 16.72 17.13 7.82
CA VAL A 45 18.04 16.60 8.21
C VAL A 45 18.24 15.15 7.78
N ILE A 46 19.49 14.81 7.47
CA ILE A 46 19.98 13.44 7.26
C ILE A 46 21.15 13.14 8.20
N SER A 47 21.18 11.92 8.74
CA SER A 47 22.28 11.47 9.60
C SER A 47 23.60 11.43 8.83
N ALA A 48 24.71 11.80 9.51
CA ALA A 48 26.01 11.88 8.87
C ALA A 48 26.51 10.49 8.42
N SER A 49 26.18 9.46 9.19
CA SER A 49 26.50 8.07 8.87
C SER A 49 25.84 7.60 7.57
N VAL A 50 24.55 7.88 7.37
CA VAL A 50 23.83 7.50 6.14
C VAL A 50 24.28 8.35 4.97
N ALA A 51 24.41 9.67 5.15
CA ALA A 51 24.93 10.57 4.13
C ALA A 51 26.28 10.09 3.57
N LYS A 52 27.21 9.69 4.46
CA LYS A 52 28.50 9.12 4.08
C LYS A 52 28.36 7.77 3.36
N ARG A 53 27.49 6.88 3.86
CA ARG A 53 27.27 5.54 3.30
C ARG A 53 26.74 5.59 1.87
N ILE A 54 25.77 6.47 1.59
CA ILE A 54 25.16 6.61 0.26
C ILE A 54 25.92 7.60 -0.63
N ARG A 55 27.02 8.18 -0.13
CA ARG A 55 27.91 9.11 -0.85
C ARG A 55 27.17 10.31 -1.42
N VAL A 56 26.32 10.94 -0.59
CA VAL A 56 25.56 12.13 -1.00
C VAL A 56 26.50 13.25 -1.47
N ARG A 57 26.02 14.03 -2.43
CA ARG A 57 26.78 15.17 -2.95
C ARG A 57 26.70 16.34 -1.96
N GLU A 58 27.78 16.59 -1.25
CA GLU A 58 27.88 17.77 -0.38
C GLU A 58 27.88 19.07 -1.19
N VAL A 59 27.14 20.05 -0.70
CA VAL A 59 27.06 21.41 -1.27
C VAL A 59 28.12 22.26 -0.57
N ARG A 60 28.98 22.94 -1.35
CA ARG A 60 29.97 23.87 -0.80
C ARG A 60 29.25 25.03 -0.10
N GLY A 61 29.53 25.22 1.19
CA GLY A 61 28.86 26.23 2.02
C GLY A 61 29.37 27.65 1.75
N HIS A 62 28.46 28.62 1.71
CA HIS A 62 28.76 30.06 1.70
C HIS A 62 28.92 30.65 3.12
N GLY A 63 29.45 29.87 4.08
CA GLY A 63 29.55 30.31 5.48
C GLY A 63 28.25 30.25 6.30
N ARG A 64 27.19 29.60 5.78
CA ARG A 64 25.93 29.39 6.53
C ARG A 64 26.09 28.26 7.56
N SER A 65 25.72 28.53 8.81
CA SER A 65 25.54 27.53 9.86
C SER A 65 24.07 27.42 10.26
N LEU A 66 23.69 26.24 10.76
CA LEU A 66 22.37 25.98 11.32
C LEU A 66 22.55 25.54 12.76
N GLU A 67 21.93 26.28 13.68
CA GLU A 67 21.70 25.83 15.06
C GLU A 67 20.39 25.04 15.14
N VAL A 68 20.47 23.81 15.65
CA VAL A 68 19.33 22.90 15.81
C VAL A 68 19.07 22.68 17.30
N ARG A 69 17.79 22.72 17.68
CA ARG A 69 17.30 22.45 19.04
C ARG A 69 16.13 21.46 19.01
N GLY A 70 15.95 20.70 20.09
CA GLY A 70 14.76 19.86 20.30
C GLY A 70 14.87 18.40 19.84
N ILE A 71 15.75 18.08 18.87
CA ILE A 71 15.96 16.70 18.39
C ILE A 71 17.08 15.94 19.15
N ASN A 72 17.98 16.68 19.80
CA ASN A 72 19.07 16.17 20.63
C ASN A 72 19.12 16.96 21.94
N PRO A 73 19.75 16.42 23.01
CA PRO A 73 20.05 17.21 24.20
C PRO A 73 20.97 18.38 23.86
N GLY A 74 20.58 19.60 24.22
CA GLY A 74 21.36 20.82 23.98
C GLY A 74 21.17 21.45 22.60
N VAL A 75 22.08 22.37 22.27
CA VAL A 75 22.14 23.06 20.98
C VAL A 75 23.21 22.38 20.14
N MET A 76 22.89 22.07 18.89
CA MET A 76 23.82 21.47 17.94
C MET A 76 24.01 22.43 16.77
N GLU A 77 25.25 22.59 16.29
CA GLU A 77 25.55 23.38 15.09
C GLU A 77 25.96 22.44 13.94
N THR A 78 25.46 22.69 12.73
CA THR A 78 26.00 22.09 11.51
C THR A 78 26.19 23.11 10.41
N ARG A 79 27.23 22.91 9.59
CA ARG A 79 27.52 23.70 8.38
C ARG A 79 27.44 22.86 7.11
N ARG A 80 27.21 21.56 7.26
CA ARG A 80 27.27 20.58 6.17
C ARG A 80 25.88 20.42 5.58
N ARG A 81 25.80 20.53 4.25
CA ARG A 81 24.58 20.36 3.47
C ARG A 81 24.84 19.42 2.30
N ALA A 82 23.81 18.69 1.88
CA ALA A 82 23.86 17.85 0.69
C ALA A 82 22.65 18.10 -0.19
N LEU A 83 22.89 18.06 -1.50
CA LEU A 83 21.82 18.01 -2.49
C LEU A 83 21.51 16.54 -2.73
N VAL A 84 20.26 16.16 -2.50
CA VAL A 84 19.82 14.77 -2.63
C VAL A 84 18.54 14.67 -3.46
N LYS A 85 18.30 13.47 -4.01
CA LYS A 85 17.04 13.08 -4.63
C LYS A 85 16.17 12.30 -3.64
N ILE A 86 15.10 12.92 -3.17
CA ILE A 86 14.12 12.30 -2.28
C ILE A 86 13.01 11.69 -3.15
N THR A 87 12.82 10.38 -3.05
CA THR A 87 11.71 9.69 -3.70
C THR A 87 10.65 9.33 -2.67
N LEU A 88 9.42 9.81 -2.87
CA LEU A 88 8.25 9.50 -2.05
C LEU A 88 7.17 8.81 -2.90
N GLY A 89 6.52 7.81 -2.32
CA GLY A 89 5.50 7.05 -3.05
C GLY A 89 6.12 6.19 -4.15
N TRP A 90 5.63 6.33 -5.38
CA TRP A 90 6.00 5.46 -6.48
C TRP A 90 6.80 6.14 -7.60
N GLU A 91 6.58 7.43 -7.85
CA GLU A 91 7.24 8.18 -8.94
C GLU A 91 7.62 9.61 -8.54
N GLN A 92 7.28 10.08 -7.33
CA GLN A 92 7.55 11.46 -6.96
C GLN A 92 8.99 11.62 -6.50
N VAL A 93 9.79 12.29 -7.32
CA VAL A 93 11.19 12.59 -7.04
C VAL A 93 11.36 14.09 -6.85
N TYR A 94 12.02 14.47 -5.76
CA TYR A 94 12.33 15.85 -5.42
C TYR A 94 13.85 16.01 -5.31
N GLU A 95 14.41 17.01 -5.95
CA GLU A 95 15.77 17.46 -5.63
C GLU A 95 15.70 18.47 -4.50
N PHE A 96 16.45 18.23 -3.42
CA PHE A 96 16.35 19.04 -2.22
C PHE A 96 17.70 19.16 -1.50
N GLU A 97 18.00 20.36 -0.99
CA GLU A 97 19.18 20.63 -0.18
C GLU A 97 18.85 20.38 1.30
N MET A 98 19.44 19.34 1.89
CA MET A 98 19.23 18.93 3.28
C MET A 98 20.47 19.13 4.14
N TRP A 99 20.26 19.34 5.44
CA TRP A 99 21.35 19.45 6.41
C TRP A 99 21.87 18.09 6.86
N ILE A 100 23.20 17.96 6.95
CA ILE A 100 23.84 16.74 7.45
C ILE A 100 24.16 16.93 8.93
N MET A 101 23.53 16.14 9.79
CA MET A 101 23.73 16.17 11.24
C MET A 101 23.29 14.85 11.87
N ASP A 102 24.03 14.35 12.85
CA ASP A 102 23.58 13.19 13.64
C ASP A 102 22.49 13.60 14.64
N HIS A 103 21.44 12.78 14.73
CA HIS A 103 20.26 13.11 15.52
C HIS A 103 19.62 11.87 16.16
N SER A 104 18.93 12.06 17.28
CA SER A 104 18.35 10.98 18.09
C SER A 104 16.90 10.61 17.76
N ALA A 105 16.37 11.07 16.62
CA ALA A 105 14.99 10.77 16.19
C ALA A 105 14.68 9.28 15.91
N GLY A 106 15.67 8.38 15.93
CA GLY A 106 15.46 6.94 15.68
C GLY A 106 15.10 6.60 14.23
N VAL A 107 15.41 7.50 13.30
CA VAL A 107 15.41 7.31 11.84
C VAL A 107 16.64 8.00 11.26
N ASP A 108 16.95 7.74 10.00
CA ASP A 108 18.10 8.34 9.32
C ASP A 108 17.78 9.67 8.62
N VAL A 109 16.50 9.91 8.30
CA VAL A 109 16.04 11.09 7.56
C VAL A 109 14.78 11.65 8.20
N VAL A 110 14.79 12.95 8.45
CA VAL A 110 13.63 13.73 8.88
C VAL A 110 13.37 14.83 7.86
N LEU A 111 12.15 14.88 7.32
CA LEU A 111 11.69 15.95 6.45
C LEU A 111 10.80 16.88 7.26
N GLY A 112 11.26 18.12 7.41
CA GLY A 112 10.56 19.18 8.09
C GLY A 112 9.67 19.99 7.16
N MET A 113 9.18 21.10 7.69
CA MET A 113 8.27 22.01 6.98
C MET A 113 8.94 22.72 5.78
N ASP A 114 10.25 22.92 5.81
CA ASP A 114 11.05 23.44 4.69
C ASP A 114 10.95 22.57 3.41
N PHE A 115 10.74 21.27 3.57
CA PHE A 115 10.47 20.35 2.47
C PHE A 115 8.97 20.18 2.25
N MET A 116 8.20 19.93 3.32
CA MET A 116 6.80 19.53 3.21
C MET A 116 5.89 20.61 2.60
N ILE A 117 6.10 21.89 2.95
CA ILE A 117 5.30 23.00 2.41
C ILE A 117 5.49 23.13 0.88
N PRO A 118 6.72 23.32 0.35
CA PRO A 118 6.91 23.49 -1.09
C PRO A 118 6.61 22.21 -1.88
N ALA A 119 6.82 21.02 -1.30
CA ALA A 119 6.42 19.76 -1.92
C ALA A 119 4.90 19.49 -1.82
N GLY A 120 4.11 20.40 -1.23
CA GLY A 120 2.66 20.31 -1.10
C GLY A 120 2.17 19.07 -0.33
N ILE A 121 2.99 18.56 0.59
CA ILE A 121 2.72 17.33 1.34
C ILE A 121 1.73 17.62 2.47
N ARG A 122 0.65 16.85 2.52
CA ARG A 122 -0.38 16.95 3.57
C ARG A 122 -0.49 15.64 4.33
N LEU A 123 -0.39 15.69 5.66
CA LEU A 123 -0.62 14.52 6.50
C LEU A 123 -2.11 14.35 6.76
N ASP A 124 -2.67 13.25 6.25
CA ASP A 124 -4.01 12.80 6.57
C ASP A 124 -3.90 11.73 7.67
N LEU A 125 -3.90 12.21 8.92
CA LEU A 125 -3.74 11.35 10.10
C LEU A 125 -4.95 10.44 10.33
N PHE A 126 -6.14 10.84 9.87
CA PHE A 126 -7.35 10.03 9.98
C PHE A 126 -7.21 8.76 9.12
N HIS A 127 -6.78 8.91 7.87
CA HIS A 127 -6.61 7.79 6.94
C HIS A 127 -5.21 7.18 7.00
N GLY A 128 -4.32 7.77 7.79
CA GLY A 128 -2.97 7.30 7.96
C GLY A 128 -2.10 7.37 6.73
N THR A 129 -2.19 8.49 6.00
CA THR A 129 -1.48 8.68 4.72
C THR A 129 -0.85 10.06 4.64
N ALA A 130 0.19 10.19 3.83
CA ALA A 130 0.70 11.47 3.35
C ALA A 130 0.22 11.66 1.90
N ARG A 131 -0.42 12.80 1.64
CA ARG A 131 -0.89 13.20 0.30
C ARG A 131 0.17 14.08 -0.34
N LEU A 132 0.59 13.74 -1.55
CA LEU A 132 1.47 14.56 -2.38
C LEU A 132 0.61 15.46 -3.30
N THR A 133 1.22 16.39 -4.03
CA THR A 133 0.52 17.34 -4.93
C THR A 133 -0.28 16.67 -6.03
N ASP A 134 0.20 15.55 -6.57
CA ASP A 134 -0.41 14.83 -7.70
C ASP A 134 -1.46 13.81 -7.22
N GLU A 135 -2.10 14.09 -6.08
CA GLU A 135 -3.02 13.21 -5.36
C GLU A 135 -2.45 11.83 -4.98
N VAL A 136 -1.14 11.63 -5.13
CA VAL A 136 -0.46 10.39 -4.76
C VAL A 136 -0.52 10.22 -3.25
N MET A 137 -1.07 9.07 -2.83
CA MET A 137 -1.25 8.71 -1.43
C MET A 137 -0.15 7.75 -0.97
N VAL A 138 0.67 8.19 -0.01
CA VAL A 138 1.72 7.38 0.59
C VAL A 138 1.26 6.90 1.97
N PRO A 139 1.15 5.59 2.24
CA PRO A 139 0.73 5.11 3.55
C PRO A 139 1.80 5.37 4.60
N LEU A 140 1.37 5.86 5.77
CA LEU A 140 2.26 6.02 6.91
C LEU A 140 2.55 4.66 7.54
N LEU A 141 3.83 4.38 7.78
CA LEU A 141 4.36 3.24 8.52
C LEU A 141 3.90 3.36 9.97
N ASN A 142 2.71 2.80 10.24
CA ASN A 142 2.09 2.46 11.53
C ASN A 142 0.55 2.48 11.42
N LEU A 143 -0.01 2.89 10.29
CA LEU A 143 -1.43 2.68 9.98
C LEU A 143 -1.54 1.45 9.08
N ARG A 144 -2.17 0.40 9.63
CA ARG A 144 -2.16 -0.98 9.12
C ARG A 144 -3.02 -1.14 7.86
N VAL A 145 -2.85 -0.31 6.84
CA VAL A 145 -3.42 -0.55 5.51
C VAL A 145 -2.41 -1.38 4.72
N GLY A 146 -2.49 -2.70 4.88
CA GLY A 146 -1.74 -3.60 4.00
C GLY A 146 -2.26 -3.46 2.58
N ARG A 147 -1.41 -3.04 1.65
CA ARG A 147 -1.65 -3.20 0.20
C ARG A 147 -0.81 -4.36 -0.29
N SER A 148 -1.41 -5.35 -0.96
CA SER A 148 -0.62 -6.41 -1.59
C SER A 148 -0.21 -5.93 -2.98
N ARG A 149 1.07 -5.61 -3.15
CA ARG A 149 1.68 -5.24 -4.43
C ARG A 149 2.14 -6.51 -5.14
N ILE A 150 1.75 -6.68 -6.39
CA ILE A 150 2.14 -7.81 -7.24
C ILE A 150 3.34 -7.35 -8.08
N TYR A 151 4.34 -8.21 -8.26
CA TYR A 151 5.41 -7.94 -9.24
C TYR A 151 4.89 -8.24 -10.65
N THR A 152 5.43 -7.60 -11.67
CA THR A 152 4.99 -7.82 -13.05
C THR A 152 5.26 -9.27 -13.44
N TYR A 153 4.21 -10.10 -13.46
CA TYR A 153 4.27 -11.48 -13.93
C TYR A 153 3.45 -11.59 -15.22
N PRO A 154 4.04 -12.07 -16.32
CA PRO A 154 3.26 -12.41 -17.51
C PRO A 154 2.41 -13.64 -17.20
N VAL A 155 1.11 -13.57 -17.51
CA VAL A 155 0.17 -14.68 -17.37
C VAL A 155 -0.40 -14.99 -18.74
N ALA A 156 -0.21 -16.21 -19.24
CA ALA A 156 -0.75 -16.60 -20.55
C ALA A 156 -2.28 -16.69 -20.51
N SER A 157 -2.91 -16.79 -21.67
CA SER A 157 -4.37 -16.89 -21.76
C SER A 157 -4.88 -18.14 -21.05
N GLY A 158 -5.91 -17.99 -20.21
CA GLY A 158 -6.50 -19.10 -19.46
C GLY A 158 -5.64 -19.66 -18.33
N GLU A 159 -4.44 -19.13 -18.12
CA GLU A 159 -3.58 -19.49 -17.00
C GLU A 159 -3.84 -18.62 -15.78
N SER A 160 -3.33 -19.09 -14.64
CA SER A 160 -3.40 -18.35 -13.40
C SER A 160 -2.07 -18.34 -12.63
N PHE A 161 -1.83 -17.28 -11.89
CA PHE A 161 -0.63 -17.12 -11.07
C PHE A 161 -1.00 -16.84 -9.61
N ASP A 162 -0.38 -17.58 -8.68
CA ASP A 162 -0.63 -17.47 -7.25
C ASP A 162 0.45 -16.60 -6.58
N PHE A 163 0.04 -15.58 -5.84
CA PHE A 163 0.94 -14.78 -5.00
C PHE A 163 0.51 -14.76 -3.53
N ARG A 164 1.51 -14.48 -2.68
CA ARG A 164 1.35 -14.45 -1.23
C ARG A 164 0.89 -13.06 -0.77
N GLY A 165 -0.29 -13.00 -0.15
CA GLY A 165 -0.77 -11.80 0.53
C GLY A 165 -0.06 -11.52 1.87
N GLN A 166 -0.10 -10.28 2.34
CA GLN A 166 0.42 -9.91 3.66
C GLN A 166 -0.38 -10.55 4.80
N ARG A 167 0.30 -10.85 5.92
CA ARG A 167 -0.29 -11.37 7.16
C ARG A 167 -0.68 -10.19 8.06
N LEU A 168 -1.98 -9.99 8.29
CA LEU A 168 -2.50 -8.97 9.21
C LEU A 168 -3.45 -9.60 10.25
N PRO A 169 -3.54 -9.03 11.48
CA PRO A 169 -4.53 -9.44 12.47
C PRO A 169 -5.94 -9.11 11.95
N ARG A 170 -6.73 -10.15 11.66
CA ARG A 170 -8.00 -10.05 10.92
C ARG A 170 -9.18 -9.44 11.71
N SER A 171 -9.06 -9.16 13.01
CA SER A 171 -10.21 -8.69 13.80
C SER A 171 -10.65 -7.26 13.50
N GLU A 172 -9.88 -6.51 12.71
CA GLU A 172 -10.09 -5.07 12.47
C GLU A 172 -10.31 -4.73 10.98
N TYR A 173 -10.17 -5.68 10.05
CA TYR A 173 -10.09 -5.41 8.60
C TYR A 173 -10.89 -6.38 7.71
N ASP A 174 -11.57 -5.84 6.70
CA ASP A 174 -12.20 -6.51 5.57
C ASP A 174 -11.27 -6.60 4.34
N VAL A 175 -11.44 -7.69 3.57
CA VAL A 175 -10.74 -7.88 2.28
C VAL A 175 -11.59 -7.34 1.14
N TRP A 176 -10.99 -6.46 0.35
CA TRP A 176 -11.55 -5.94 -0.88
C TRP A 176 -10.65 -6.31 -2.04
N VAL A 177 -11.26 -6.73 -3.15
CA VAL A 177 -10.54 -7.14 -4.36
C VAL A 177 -11.02 -6.36 -5.56
N ARG A 178 -10.12 -6.08 -6.50
CA ARG A 178 -10.40 -5.35 -7.74
C ARG A 178 -9.89 -6.16 -8.93
N ARG A 179 -10.76 -6.42 -9.90
CA ARG A 179 -10.33 -6.98 -11.19
C ARG A 179 -9.71 -5.90 -12.07
N THR A 180 -8.82 -6.28 -12.98
CA THR A 180 -8.40 -5.41 -14.09
C THR A 180 -9.23 -5.75 -15.33
N GLY A 181 -8.99 -5.05 -16.45
CA GLY A 181 -9.58 -5.42 -17.73
C GLY A 181 -9.17 -6.82 -18.22
N LYS A 182 -8.06 -7.36 -17.71
CA LYS A 182 -7.46 -8.62 -18.18
C LYS A 182 -7.37 -9.72 -17.13
N LEU A 183 -7.36 -9.36 -15.84
CA LEU A 183 -7.08 -10.28 -14.74
C LEU A 183 -8.19 -10.26 -13.70
N VAL A 184 -8.61 -11.44 -13.26
CA VAL A 184 -9.57 -11.62 -12.18
C VAL A 184 -8.89 -12.26 -10.95
N PRO A 185 -8.98 -11.64 -9.76
CA PRO A 185 -8.46 -12.24 -8.54
C PRO A 185 -9.42 -13.25 -7.91
N THR A 186 -8.86 -14.36 -7.42
CA THR A 186 -9.51 -15.38 -6.61
C THR A 186 -8.73 -15.59 -5.32
N VAL A 187 -9.39 -15.43 -4.17
CA VAL A 187 -8.76 -15.69 -2.86
C VAL A 187 -8.89 -17.18 -2.52
N THR A 188 -7.79 -17.94 -2.63
CA THR A 188 -7.82 -19.42 -2.57
C THR A 188 -7.61 -20.00 -1.18
N ARG A 189 -7.06 -19.23 -0.22
CA ARG A 189 -6.88 -19.69 1.17
C ARG A 189 -7.30 -18.63 2.18
N PHE A 190 -8.43 -18.88 2.85
CA PHE A 190 -8.94 -18.06 3.95
C PHE A 190 -9.30 -18.93 5.17
N ARG A 191 -8.29 -19.50 5.86
CA ARG A 191 -8.48 -20.11 7.19
C ARG A 191 -7.83 -19.25 8.28
N ARG A 192 -8.44 -19.19 9.48
CA ARG A 192 -7.94 -18.42 10.63
C ARG A 192 -6.44 -18.70 10.85
N GLY A 193 -5.62 -17.65 10.88
CA GLY A 193 -4.19 -17.73 11.18
C GLY A 193 -3.25 -18.11 10.02
N GLN A 194 -3.78 -18.57 8.87
CA GLN A 194 -2.95 -18.95 7.72
C GLN A 194 -2.76 -17.82 6.70
N ARG A 195 -1.67 -17.92 5.93
CA ARG A 195 -1.30 -16.96 4.86
C ARG A 195 -2.38 -16.94 3.77
N THR A 196 -2.85 -15.76 3.40
CA THR A 196 -3.78 -15.57 2.29
C THR A 196 -3.03 -15.75 0.96
N TRP A 197 -3.53 -16.64 0.11
CA TRP A 197 -3.08 -16.79 -1.28
C TRP A 197 -4.10 -16.16 -2.20
N ILE A 198 -3.61 -15.42 -3.19
CA ILE A 198 -4.43 -14.77 -4.20
C ILE A 198 -3.97 -15.28 -5.55
N ARG A 199 -4.90 -15.86 -6.29
CA ARG A 199 -4.75 -16.33 -7.66
C ARG A 199 -5.21 -15.24 -8.62
N LEU A 200 -4.44 -14.93 -9.64
CA LEU A 200 -4.88 -14.06 -10.74
C LEU A 200 -5.11 -14.90 -11.98
N THR A 201 -6.33 -14.91 -12.50
CA THR A 201 -6.69 -15.63 -13.73
C THR A 201 -6.76 -14.65 -14.89
N ASN A 202 -6.06 -14.95 -15.98
CA ASN A 202 -6.15 -14.19 -17.22
C ASN A 202 -7.41 -14.58 -18.00
N ILE A 203 -8.31 -13.62 -18.18
CA ILE A 203 -9.60 -13.81 -18.88
C ILE A 203 -9.54 -13.40 -20.36
N THR A 204 -8.36 -13.04 -20.87
CA THR A 204 -8.16 -12.61 -22.27
C THR A 204 -7.42 -13.66 -23.07
N THR A 205 -7.49 -13.56 -24.40
CA THR A 205 -6.75 -14.42 -25.36
C THR A 205 -5.28 -14.07 -25.48
N THR A 206 -4.89 -12.89 -25.00
CA THR A 206 -3.50 -12.39 -25.03
C THR A 206 -2.81 -12.56 -23.69
N VAL A 207 -1.48 -12.58 -23.69
CA VAL A 207 -0.71 -12.51 -22.43
C VAL A 207 -1.11 -11.24 -21.67
N ALA A 208 -1.53 -11.43 -20.42
CA ALA A 208 -1.87 -10.35 -19.51
C ALA A 208 -0.69 -10.07 -18.58
N GLN A 209 -0.43 -8.79 -18.35
CA GLN A 209 0.54 -8.34 -17.36
C GLN A 209 -0.24 -7.62 -16.25
N CYS A 210 0.09 -7.96 -15.00
CA CYS A 210 -0.35 -7.20 -13.84
C CYS A 210 0.72 -6.17 -13.53
N ALA A 211 0.43 -4.88 -13.66
CA ALA A 211 1.41 -3.87 -13.33
C ALA A 211 1.62 -3.80 -11.82
N LYS A 212 2.81 -3.35 -11.39
CA LYS A 212 3.15 -3.18 -9.97
C LYS A 212 2.19 -2.24 -9.21
N HIS A 213 1.56 -1.32 -9.94
CA HIS A 213 0.60 -0.35 -9.43
C HIS A 213 -0.86 -0.86 -9.45
N ASP A 214 -1.13 -2.03 -10.05
CA ASP A 214 -2.44 -2.65 -9.99
C ASP A 214 -2.68 -3.19 -8.58
N SER A 215 -3.30 -2.35 -7.75
CA SER A 215 -3.79 -2.77 -6.44
C SER A 215 -4.99 -3.69 -6.67
N VAL A 216 -4.71 -4.99 -6.68
CA VAL A 216 -5.73 -6.03 -6.89
C VAL A 216 -6.38 -6.43 -5.57
N VAL A 217 -5.68 -6.28 -4.45
CA VAL A 217 -6.20 -6.57 -3.10
C VAL A 217 -5.89 -5.45 -2.12
N LEU A 218 -6.93 -5.00 -1.44
CA LEU A 218 -6.90 -3.95 -0.42
C LEU A 218 -7.49 -4.49 0.89
N TRP A 219 -6.81 -4.20 2.00
CA TRP A 219 -7.30 -4.48 3.34
C TRP A 219 -7.84 -3.18 3.92
N VAL A 220 -9.15 -3.13 4.18
CA VAL A 220 -9.87 -1.91 4.61
C VAL A 220 -10.43 -2.14 6.01
N PRO A 221 -10.34 -1.18 6.94
CA PRO A 221 -10.96 -1.32 8.26
C PRO A 221 -12.45 -1.69 8.18
N HIS A 222 -12.95 -2.42 9.18
CA HIS A 222 -14.38 -2.75 9.25
C HIS A 222 -15.25 -1.48 9.23
N GLY A 223 -16.26 -1.47 8.37
CA GLY A 223 -17.20 -0.36 8.23
C GLY A 223 -16.75 0.75 7.26
N GLU A 224 -15.54 0.65 6.69
CA GLU A 224 -15.04 1.60 5.69
C GLU A 224 -15.13 1.05 4.25
N LEU A 225 -15.06 1.97 3.28
CA LEU A 225 -15.09 1.66 1.84
C LEU A 225 -13.73 1.98 1.18
N PRO A 226 -13.31 1.20 0.18
CA PRO A 226 -12.20 1.57 -0.69
C PRO A 226 -12.45 2.92 -1.37
N ARG A 227 -11.44 3.80 -1.36
CA ARG A 227 -11.50 5.10 -2.07
C ARG A 227 -11.41 4.96 -3.59
N GLU A 228 -10.67 3.96 -4.05
CA GLU A 228 -10.58 3.64 -5.47
C GLU A 228 -11.83 2.85 -5.89
N THR A 229 -12.37 3.17 -7.07
CA THR A 229 -13.53 2.45 -7.60
C THR A 229 -13.14 1.06 -8.11
N GLY A 230 -14.15 0.22 -8.32
CA GLY A 230 -13.94 -1.09 -8.92
C GLY A 230 -13.51 -2.19 -7.94
N TYR A 231 -13.48 -1.93 -6.63
CA TYR A 231 -13.31 -2.97 -5.63
C TYR A 231 -14.66 -3.64 -5.27
N ALA A 232 -14.57 -4.87 -4.78
CA ALA A 232 -15.70 -5.69 -4.32
C ALA A 232 -15.28 -6.49 -3.07
N ARG A 233 -16.19 -6.63 -2.10
CA ARG A 233 -15.99 -7.56 -0.98
C ARG A 233 -16.12 -9.01 -1.45
N LEU A 234 -15.46 -9.92 -0.75
CA LEU A 234 -15.48 -11.36 -1.08
C LEU A 234 -16.87 -12.00 -0.93
N ASP A 235 -17.76 -11.41 -0.12
CA ASP A 235 -19.14 -11.85 0.07
C ASP A 235 -20.13 -11.23 -0.93
N SER A 236 -19.69 -10.25 -1.74
CA SER A 236 -20.56 -9.51 -2.66
C SER A 236 -20.93 -10.32 -3.90
N ASN A 237 -22.13 -10.08 -4.44
CA ASN A 237 -22.56 -10.68 -5.70
C ASN A 237 -21.66 -10.27 -6.88
N LYS A 238 -21.10 -9.05 -6.85
CA LYS A 238 -20.13 -8.57 -7.83
C LYS A 238 -18.89 -9.45 -7.89
N TYR A 239 -18.35 -9.84 -6.73
CA TYR A 239 -17.24 -10.77 -6.66
C TYR A 239 -17.64 -12.17 -7.17
N LYS A 240 -18.82 -12.68 -6.80
CA LYS A 240 -19.31 -13.98 -7.30
C LYS A 240 -19.38 -14.02 -8.84
N VAL A 241 -19.90 -12.98 -9.47
CA VAL A 241 -19.93 -12.86 -10.95
C VAL A 241 -18.53 -12.90 -11.54
N TRP A 242 -17.55 -12.23 -10.91
CA TRP A 242 -16.17 -12.31 -11.37
C TRP A 242 -15.58 -13.71 -11.23
N GLN A 243 -15.93 -14.43 -10.15
CA GLN A 243 -15.47 -15.80 -10.00
C GLN A 243 -16.00 -16.68 -11.13
N VAL A 244 -17.25 -16.53 -11.57
CA VAL A 244 -17.78 -17.26 -12.73
C VAL A 244 -16.94 -17.02 -13.98
N LEU A 245 -16.51 -15.78 -14.25
CA LEU A 245 -15.62 -15.45 -15.38
C LEU A 245 -14.22 -16.08 -15.25
N ALA A 246 -13.66 -16.07 -14.04
CA ALA A 246 -12.39 -16.73 -13.78
C ALA A 246 -12.51 -18.25 -13.98
N TYR A 247 -13.61 -18.85 -13.54
CA TYR A 247 -13.89 -20.27 -13.71
C TYR A 247 -14.07 -20.66 -15.17
N SER A 248 -14.88 -19.92 -15.95
CA SER A 248 -15.11 -20.24 -17.37
C SER A 248 -13.85 -20.20 -18.22
N THR A 249 -12.82 -19.48 -17.77
CA THR A 249 -11.58 -19.26 -18.53
C THR A 249 -10.40 -20.09 -17.99
N SER A 250 -10.48 -20.53 -16.74
CA SER A 250 -9.43 -21.32 -16.08
C SER A 250 -9.44 -22.76 -16.60
N ARG A 251 -8.38 -23.16 -17.31
CA ARG A 251 -8.13 -24.56 -17.66
C ARG A 251 -7.49 -25.28 -16.47
N ASP A 252 -8.27 -25.56 -15.44
CA ASP A 252 -7.81 -26.41 -14.34
C ASP A 252 -8.11 -27.88 -14.68
N GLU A 253 -7.07 -28.63 -15.09
CA GLU A 253 -7.19 -30.04 -15.50
C GLU A 253 -7.81 -30.93 -14.41
N THR A 254 -7.55 -30.63 -13.13
CA THR A 254 -8.11 -31.41 -12.02
C THR A 254 -9.60 -31.17 -11.84
N LEU A 255 -10.06 -29.96 -12.15
CA LEU A 255 -11.45 -29.55 -12.09
C LEU A 255 -12.22 -29.99 -13.33
N GLN A 256 -11.61 -29.90 -14.52
CA GLN A 256 -12.15 -30.45 -15.76
C GLN A 256 -12.36 -31.98 -15.65
N GLY A 257 -11.45 -32.68 -14.96
CA GLY A 257 -11.62 -34.09 -14.64
C GLY A 257 -12.80 -34.37 -13.70
N ARG A 258 -13.11 -33.47 -12.75
CA ARG A 258 -14.28 -33.59 -11.87
C ARG A 258 -15.58 -33.25 -12.57
N GLU A 259 -15.61 -32.19 -13.38
CA GLU A 259 -16.77 -31.82 -14.18
C GLU A 259 -17.11 -32.92 -15.19
N ARG A 260 -16.12 -33.52 -15.84
CA ARG A 260 -16.32 -34.68 -16.71
C ARG A 260 -16.97 -35.84 -15.96
N ARG A 261 -16.49 -36.17 -14.75
CA ARG A 261 -17.09 -37.24 -13.94
C ARG A 261 -18.54 -36.93 -13.53
N LEU A 262 -18.83 -35.70 -13.13
CA LEU A 262 -20.19 -35.28 -12.77
C LEU A 262 -21.12 -35.27 -13.99
N TYR A 263 -20.60 -34.87 -15.15
CA TYR A 263 -21.34 -34.92 -16.41
C TYR A 263 -21.61 -36.36 -16.85
N GLU A 264 -20.62 -37.26 -16.75
CA GLU A 264 -20.79 -38.69 -17.01
C GLU A 264 -21.83 -39.33 -16.07
N GLN A 265 -21.82 -38.97 -14.78
CA GLN A 265 -22.84 -39.40 -13.81
C GLN A 265 -24.23 -38.87 -14.18
N TRP A 266 -24.35 -37.58 -14.46
CA TRP A 266 -25.61 -36.97 -14.88
C TRP A 266 -26.15 -37.56 -16.18
N LEU A 267 -25.27 -37.85 -17.15
CA LEU A 267 -25.61 -38.46 -18.43
C LEU A 267 -26.12 -39.89 -18.25
N ALA A 268 -25.52 -40.65 -17.32
CA ALA A 268 -25.97 -42.00 -16.97
C ALA A 268 -27.34 -42.03 -16.28
N GLU A 269 -27.74 -40.92 -15.64
CA GLU A 269 -29.06 -40.75 -15.03
C GLU A 269 -30.13 -40.26 -16.03
N GLN A 270 -29.75 -39.88 -17.26
CA GLN A 270 -30.72 -39.47 -18.26
C GLN A 270 -31.46 -40.68 -18.88
N PRO A 271 -32.77 -40.58 -19.09
CA PRO A 271 -33.52 -41.61 -19.80
C PRO A 271 -33.01 -41.76 -21.25
N PRO A 272 -33.06 -42.96 -21.85
CA PRO A 272 -32.60 -43.18 -23.21
C PRO A 272 -33.31 -42.26 -24.20
N ALA A 273 -32.54 -41.54 -25.02
CA ALA A 273 -33.08 -40.58 -26.00
C ALA A 273 -33.75 -41.25 -27.23
N VAL A 274 -33.81 -42.58 -27.27
CA VAL A 274 -34.46 -43.36 -28.34
C VAL A 274 -35.31 -44.45 -27.70
N GLU A 275 -36.62 -44.42 -27.96
CA GLU A 275 -37.52 -45.53 -27.63
C GLU A 275 -37.08 -46.78 -28.39
N ARG A 276 -36.99 -47.91 -27.69
CA ARG A 276 -36.75 -49.23 -28.30
C ARG A 276 -38.02 -49.77 -28.93
#